data_AF-A0A956BWC5-F1
#
_entry.id   AF-A0A956BWC5-F1
#
_cell.length_a   1.000
_cell.length_b   1.000
_cell.length_c   1.000
_cell.angle_alpha   90.00
_cell.angle_beta   90.00
_cell.angle_gamma   90.00
#
_symmetry.space_group_name_H-M   'P 1'
#
loop_
_entity.id
_entity.type
_entity.pdbx_description
1 polymer ?
#
loop_
_entity_poly.entity_id
_entity_poly.type
_entity_poly.pdbx_seq_one_letter_code
_entity_poly.pdbx_strand_id
1 'polypeptide(L)'
;MRRRPAPMVTTNAPERVRNLVYDYDWLANMTDWTDDAGVFYERSAGLLTSGSDAPDFNGWEPTHRPSAVYLSTNISDAVGGHSATEDRGGYVWLDYGQSGNVVGMTVHGQCHDRDESTLCEDLNPGTSSVEDRKAALEAGCVCAQEQHYRYDWDELNRLAEARRYDRTGGAGPWALAVQQRYRYDAGNVRMIKETIDHGLSPFAAVTLTPYPGDFERRGLVLSTMDGTYDSSPSLNSESQYNVGGARLVWGTDDPRT
;
A
#
# COMPACT_ATOMS: atom_id res chain seq x y z
N MET A 1 21.88 -7.11 -5.25
CA MET A 1 20.92 -6.18 -5.89
C MET A 1 21.66 -5.00 -6.48
N ARG A 2 21.38 -4.65 -7.74
CA ARG A 2 21.85 -3.37 -8.31
C ARG A 2 21.30 -2.25 -7.41
N ARG A 3 22.18 -1.36 -6.94
CA ARG A 3 21.80 -0.26 -6.03
C ARG A 3 21.28 0.97 -6.74
N ARG A 4 21.27 0.95 -8.08
CA ARG A 4 20.79 2.06 -8.89
C ARG A 4 19.31 1.83 -9.19
N PRO A 5 18.46 2.84 -8.95
CA PRO A 5 17.03 2.73 -9.22
C PRO A 5 16.76 2.43 -10.68
N ALA A 6 15.64 1.75 -10.94
CA ALA A 6 15.16 1.56 -12.30
C ALA A 6 14.89 2.92 -12.95
N PRO A 7 15.22 3.11 -14.24
CA PRO A 7 14.84 4.32 -14.97
C PRO A 7 13.33 4.53 -14.89
N MET A 8 12.91 5.78 -14.72
CA MET A 8 11.48 6.12 -14.72
C MET A 8 10.86 5.82 -16.09
N VAL A 9 9.67 5.21 -16.08
CA VAL A 9 8.91 4.97 -17.30
C VAL A 9 8.42 6.31 -17.86
N THR A 10 8.92 6.69 -19.03
CA THR A 10 8.54 7.94 -19.69
C THR A 10 7.23 7.83 -20.47
N THR A 11 6.82 6.62 -20.86
CA THR A 11 5.58 6.35 -21.60
C THR A 11 5.01 4.97 -21.25
N ASN A 12 3.69 4.87 -21.08
CA ASN A 12 3.03 3.60 -20.84
C ASN A 12 3.15 2.68 -22.08
N ALA A 13 3.18 1.36 -21.83
CA ALA A 13 3.16 0.38 -22.90
C ALA A 13 1.83 0.48 -23.69
N PRO A 14 1.87 0.37 -25.02
CA PRO A 14 0.65 0.36 -25.84
C PRO A 14 -0.23 -0.87 -25.58
N GLU A 15 0.35 -1.95 -25.05
CA GLU A 15 -0.34 -3.16 -24.63
C GLU A 15 0.12 -3.63 -23.25
N ARG A 16 -0.68 -4.49 -22.62
CA ARG A 16 -0.33 -5.10 -21.33
C ARG A 16 0.88 -6.02 -21.48
N VAL A 17 1.90 -5.80 -20.66
CA VAL A 17 3.09 -6.65 -20.51
C VAL A 17 2.68 -8.09 -20.20
N ARG A 18 3.36 -9.05 -20.85
CA ARG A 18 3.07 -10.47 -20.74
C ARG A 18 4.24 -11.27 -20.21
N ASN A 19 5.48 -10.87 -20.52
CA ASN A 19 6.68 -11.60 -20.15
C ASN A 19 7.72 -10.70 -19.47
N LEU A 20 8.40 -11.28 -18.49
CA LEU A 20 9.53 -10.66 -17.78
C LEU A 20 10.77 -11.52 -17.99
N VAL A 21 11.90 -10.89 -18.29
CA VAL A 21 13.20 -11.53 -18.48
C VAL A 21 14.15 -10.98 -17.42
N TYR A 22 14.91 -11.87 -16.77
CA TYR A 22 15.88 -11.54 -15.74
C TYR A 22 17.21 -12.24 -16.04
N ASP A 23 18.32 -11.51 -15.95
CA ASP A 23 19.67 -12.06 -15.97
C ASP A 23 20.33 -11.95 -14.60
N TYR A 24 21.21 -12.90 -14.31
CA TYR A 24 21.95 -12.97 -13.05
C TYR A 24 23.40 -13.36 -13.28
N ASP A 25 24.28 -12.86 -12.40
CA ASP A 25 25.68 -13.30 -12.34
C ASP A 25 25.82 -14.65 -11.60
N TRP A 26 27.05 -15.17 -11.55
CA TRP A 26 27.38 -16.43 -10.89
C TRP A 26 27.21 -16.41 -9.36
N LEU A 27 27.04 -15.22 -8.75
CA LEU A 27 26.71 -15.01 -7.34
C LEU A 27 25.21 -14.81 -7.12
N ALA A 28 24.38 -15.03 -8.16
CA ALA A 28 22.94 -14.77 -8.17
C ALA A 28 22.57 -13.30 -7.92
N ASN A 29 23.47 -12.35 -8.20
CA ASN A 29 23.09 -10.95 -8.28
C ASN A 29 22.39 -10.73 -9.62
N MET A 30 21.19 -10.15 -9.56
CA MET A 30 20.48 -9.71 -10.76
C MET A 30 21.29 -8.63 -11.49
N THR A 31 21.63 -8.87 -12.75
CA THR A 31 22.48 -8.01 -13.58
C THR A 31 21.72 -7.27 -14.66
N ASP A 32 20.67 -7.87 -15.21
CA ASP A 32 19.77 -7.24 -16.17
C ASP A 32 18.32 -7.69 -15.94
N TRP A 33 17.39 -6.87 -16.39
CA TRP A 33 15.97 -7.18 -16.37
C TRP A 33 15.25 -6.34 -17.43
N THR A 34 14.32 -6.97 -18.13
CA THR A 34 13.50 -6.30 -19.13
C THR A 34 12.14 -7.00 -19.26
N ASP A 35 11.22 -6.37 -19.97
CA ASP A 35 9.95 -6.99 -20.35
C ASP A 35 9.78 -7.01 -21.88
N ASP A 36 8.74 -7.71 -22.34
CA ASP A 36 8.45 -7.86 -23.75
C ASP A 36 7.98 -6.59 -24.46
N ALA A 37 7.56 -5.56 -23.71
CA ALA A 37 7.20 -4.25 -24.24
C ALA A 37 8.39 -3.27 -24.23
N GLY A 38 9.50 -3.60 -23.57
CA GLY A 38 10.58 -2.66 -23.26
C GLY A 38 10.14 -1.51 -22.35
N VAL A 39 9.02 -1.67 -21.63
CA VAL A 39 8.41 -0.63 -20.79
C VAL A 39 8.37 -1.12 -19.35
N PHE A 40 9.53 -1.07 -18.71
CA PHE A 40 9.73 -1.72 -17.44
C PHE A 40 8.86 -1.20 -16.30
N TYR A 41 8.07 -2.09 -15.67
CA TYR A 41 7.11 -1.74 -14.60
C TYR A 41 7.64 -1.80 -13.16
N GLU A 42 8.93 -2.08 -12.89
CA GLU A 42 9.33 -1.85 -11.50
C GLU A 42 9.37 -0.37 -11.18
N ARG A 43 8.41 -0.02 -10.33
CA ARG A 43 8.48 1.12 -9.43
C ARG A 43 9.50 0.75 -8.36
N SER A 44 10.78 0.77 -8.74
CA SER A 44 11.84 0.92 -7.75
C SER A 44 11.46 2.11 -6.90
N ALA A 45 11.45 1.93 -5.57
CA ALA A 45 11.12 3.03 -4.67
C ALA A 45 12.14 4.19 -4.78
N GLY A 46 13.22 4.02 -5.55
CA GLY A 46 14.33 4.95 -5.64
C GLY A 46 15.51 4.50 -4.78
N LEU A 47 16.38 5.44 -4.46
CA LEU A 47 17.34 5.31 -3.37
C LEU A 47 16.56 5.16 -2.07
N LEU A 48 16.67 3.97 -1.47
CA LEU A 48 16.13 3.70 -0.14
C LEU A 48 17.09 4.24 0.93
N THR A 49 16.53 4.82 1.97
CA THR A 49 17.27 5.23 3.17
C THR A 49 16.63 4.57 4.36
N SER A 50 17.34 3.60 4.92
CA SER A 50 16.96 2.97 6.18
C SER A 50 17.59 3.66 7.38
N GLY A 51 17.11 3.38 8.58
CA GLY A 51 17.66 3.99 9.80
C GLY A 51 19.16 3.74 9.99
N SER A 52 19.71 2.64 9.45
CA SER A 52 21.15 2.36 9.45
C SER A 52 21.98 3.29 8.56
N ASP A 53 21.35 3.94 7.59
CA ASP A 53 22.03 4.83 6.63
C ASP A 53 22.14 6.25 7.17
N ALA A 54 21.46 6.55 8.28
CA ALA A 54 21.46 7.87 8.88
C ALA A 54 22.84 8.12 9.55
N PRO A 55 23.54 9.22 9.21
CA PRO A 55 24.86 9.53 9.79
C PRO A 55 24.83 9.76 11.31
N ASP A 56 23.65 9.99 11.89
CA ASP A 56 23.39 10.06 13.33
C ASP A 56 23.12 8.69 13.97
N PHE A 57 23.15 7.59 13.21
CA PHE A 57 23.08 6.22 13.71
C PHE A 57 24.36 5.84 14.48
N ASN A 58 24.58 6.50 15.61
CA ASN A 58 25.74 6.33 16.47
C ASN A 58 25.25 6.28 17.93
N GLY A 59 25.15 5.09 18.53
CA GLY A 59 24.93 4.98 19.98
C GLY A 59 24.21 3.73 20.47
N TRP A 60 24.05 3.66 21.80
CA TRP A 60 23.32 2.61 22.52
C TRP A 60 21.78 2.78 22.42
N GLU A 61 21.30 3.91 21.90
CA GLU A 61 19.89 4.24 21.69
C GLU A 61 19.74 5.02 20.36
N PRO A 62 19.74 4.34 19.20
CA PRO A 62 19.56 5.01 17.92
C PRO A 62 18.15 5.61 17.81
N THR A 63 18.06 6.83 17.29
CA THR A 63 16.83 7.57 16.95
C THR A 63 15.99 6.82 15.93
N HIS A 64 16.66 6.13 15.00
CA HIS A 64 16.05 5.38 13.92
C HIS A 64 16.22 3.87 14.08
N ARG A 65 15.22 3.12 13.62
CA ARG A 65 15.28 1.66 13.58
C ARG A 65 16.14 1.23 12.39
N PRO A 66 17.14 0.34 12.57
CA PRO A 66 18.14 0.08 11.52
C PRO A 66 17.54 -0.36 10.18
N SER A 67 16.51 -1.21 10.20
CA SER A 67 15.88 -1.80 9.01
C SER A 67 14.59 -1.10 8.57
N ALA A 68 14.14 -0.07 9.27
CA ALA A 68 12.97 0.69 8.86
C ALA A 68 13.34 1.63 7.72
N VAL A 69 12.51 1.68 6.67
CA VAL A 69 12.69 2.59 5.53
C VAL A 69 12.01 3.90 5.90
N TYR A 70 12.76 4.99 5.99
CA TYR A 70 12.20 6.29 6.36
C TYR A 70 12.01 7.21 5.16
N LEU A 71 12.87 7.09 4.15
CA LEU A 71 12.80 7.84 2.91
C LEU A 71 13.13 6.92 1.75
N SER A 72 12.43 7.11 0.64
CA SER A 72 12.81 6.55 -0.64
C SER A 72 12.56 7.58 -1.73
N THR A 73 13.56 7.85 -2.57
CA THR A 73 13.48 8.94 -3.56
C THR A 73 14.21 8.57 -4.84
N ASN A 74 13.64 8.93 -5.99
CA ASN A 74 14.36 8.90 -7.27
C ASN A 74 14.78 10.30 -7.76
N ILE A 75 14.59 11.33 -6.92
CA ILE A 75 15.16 12.67 -7.11
C ILE A 75 16.66 12.58 -6.83
N SER A 76 17.47 13.12 -7.73
CA SER A 76 18.93 13.06 -7.60
C SER A 76 19.47 14.05 -6.57
N ASP A 77 20.65 13.73 -6.04
CA ASP A 77 21.49 14.61 -5.20
C ASP A 77 22.48 15.47 -6.02
N ALA A 78 22.36 15.42 -7.34
CA ALA A 78 23.20 16.15 -8.29
C ALA A 78 22.35 16.64 -9.46
N VAL A 79 21.25 17.33 -9.15
CA VAL A 79 20.36 17.89 -10.17
C VAL A 79 21.09 19.02 -10.91
N GLY A 80 20.77 19.23 -12.20
CA GLY A 80 21.31 20.34 -12.99
C GLY A 80 20.79 21.72 -12.54
N GLY A 81 20.76 22.69 -13.45
CA GLY A 81 20.19 24.02 -13.17
C GLY A 81 18.67 23.99 -12.90
N HIS A 82 18.12 25.14 -12.49
CA HIS A 82 16.71 25.28 -12.12
C HIS A 82 15.75 25.11 -13.30
N SER A 83 14.61 24.45 -13.05
CA SER A 83 13.47 24.30 -13.94
C SER A 83 12.20 23.99 -13.17
N ALA A 84 11.27 24.95 -13.13
CA ALA A 84 9.96 24.80 -12.47
C ALA A 84 8.97 23.89 -13.22
N THR A 85 9.37 23.31 -14.35
CA THR A 85 8.49 22.47 -15.20
C THR A 85 9.08 21.09 -15.50
N GLU A 86 10.35 20.88 -15.15
CA GLU A 86 11.01 19.59 -15.34
C GLU A 86 10.61 18.65 -14.21
N ASP A 87 10.09 17.48 -14.59
CA ASP A 87 9.83 16.40 -13.63
C ASP A 87 11.16 15.84 -13.12
N ARG A 88 11.46 16.14 -11.86
CA ARG A 88 12.63 15.66 -11.11
C ARG A 88 12.42 14.27 -10.51
N GLY A 89 11.20 13.72 -10.59
CA GLY A 89 10.84 12.43 -10.03
C GLY A 89 9.87 12.55 -8.84
N GLY A 90 10.16 11.84 -7.76
CA GLY A 90 9.29 11.77 -6.60
C GLY A 90 9.97 11.07 -5.43
N TYR A 91 9.30 11.13 -4.28
CA TYR A 91 9.80 10.55 -3.05
C TYR A 91 8.65 10.09 -2.16
N VAL A 92 8.97 9.19 -1.24
CA VAL A 92 8.06 8.70 -0.23
C VAL A 92 8.79 8.68 1.11
N TRP A 93 8.12 9.12 2.17
CA TRP A 93 8.60 8.87 3.52
C TRP A 93 7.57 8.11 4.33
N LEU A 94 8.06 7.45 5.38
CA LEU A 94 7.27 6.64 6.27
C LEU A 94 7.51 7.06 7.72
N ASP A 95 6.42 7.16 8.46
CA ASP A 95 6.41 7.42 9.89
C ASP A 95 6.05 6.13 10.62
N TYR A 96 6.78 5.83 11.70
CA TYR A 96 6.61 4.61 12.48
C TYR A 96 6.12 4.91 13.89
N GLY A 97 5.17 4.12 14.38
CA GLY A 97 4.72 4.17 15.76
C GLY A 97 5.69 3.50 16.73
N GLN A 98 5.41 3.61 18.03
CA GLN A 98 6.22 2.97 19.08
C GLN A 98 6.28 1.44 18.94
N SER A 99 5.23 0.81 18.43
CA SER A 99 5.22 -0.64 18.15
C SER A 99 6.11 -1.05 16.97
N GLY A 100 6.52 -0.10 16.12
CA GLY A 100 7.30 -0.36 14.90
C GLY A 100 6.46 -0.59 13.66
N ASN A 101 5.14 -0.47 13.77
CA ASN A 101 4.29 -0.46 12.60
C ASN A 101 4.34 0.92 11.94
N VAL A 102 4.22 0.94 10.61
CA VAL A 102 4.01 2.18 9.85
C VAL A 102 2.68 2.78 10.28
N VAL A 103 2.68 4.05 10.68
CA VAL A 103 1.46 4.80 11.06
C VAL A 103 1.13 5.88 10.03
N GLY A 104 2.13 6.33 9.28
CA GLY A 104 2.01 7.30 8.21
C GLY A 104 2.90 6.94 7.03
N MET A 105 2.44 7.18 5.81
CA MET A 105 3.25 7.12 4.60
C MET A 105 2.80 8.23 3.67
N THR A 106 3.70 9.11 3.23
CA THR A 106 3.34 10.19 2.30
C THR A 106 4.13 10.02 1.02
N VAL A 107 3.41 9.90 -0.09
CA VAL A 107 3.95 9.74 -1.43
C VAL A 107 3.82 11.07 -2.16
N HIS A 108 4.92 11.53 -2.72
CA HIS A 108 5.05 12.74 -3.53
C HIS A 108 5.51 12.32 -4.92
N GLY A 109 4.70 12.61 -5.94
CA GLY A 109 4.97 12.22 -7.32
C GLY A 109 4.98 13.41 -8.26
N GLN A 110 5.82 13.29 -9.30
CA GLN A 110 6.00 14.31 -10.34
C GLN A 110 6.38 15.65 -9.72
N CYS A 111 7.47 15.62 -8.97
CA CYS A 111 8.03 16.76 -8.27
C CYS A 111 8.88 17.58 -9.21
N HIS A 112 8.82 18.88 -9.07
CA HIS A 112 9.64 19.84 -9.80
C HIS A 112 10.16 20.91 -8.84
N ASP A 113 11.07 21.73 -9.33
CA ASP A 113 11.63 22.85 -8.58
C ASP A 113 10.50 23.79 -8.15
N ARG A 114 10.55 24.25 -6.90
CA ARG A 114 9.54 25.15 -6.34
C ARG A 114 9.45 26.47 -7.12
N ASP A 115 10.60 26.99 -7.53
CA ASP A 115 10.72 28.20 -8.33
C ASP A 115 12.06 28.19 -9.10
N GLU A 116 12.31 29.20 -9.92
CA GLU A 116 13.53 29.32 -10.74
C GLU A 116 14.82 29.57 -9.93
N SER A 117 14.74 29.63 -8.60
CA SER A 117 15.87 29.84 -7.68
C SER A 117 16.03 28.75 -6.62
N THR A 118 15.08 27.83 -6.50
CA THR A 118 15.05 26.79 -5.47
C THR A 118 14.98 25.42 -6.13
N LEU A 119 16.06 24.66 -6.02
CA LEU A 119 16.19 23.35 -6.66
C LEU A 119 15.45 22.27 -5.86
N CYS A 120 14.70 21.42 -6.56
CA CYS A 120 14.14 20.20 -5.98
C CYS A 120 15.20 19.10 -6.06
N GLU A 121 16.04 19.03 -5.03
CA GLU A 121 17.11 18.05 -4.91
C GLU A 121 17.03 17.31 -3.57
N ASP A 122 17.51 16.06 -3.58
CA ASP A 122 17.74 15.31 -2.36
C ASP A 122 19.15 15.62 -1.83
N LEU A 123 19.33 15.82 -0.52
CA LEU A 123 20.68 16.02 0.01
C LEU A 123 21.46 14.71 0.00
N ASN A 124 22.80 14.82 -0.06
CA ASN A 124 23.66 13.65 -0.13
C ASN A 124 23.44 12.71 1.08
N PRO A 125 23.03 11.44 0.85
CA PRO A 125 22.72 10.49 1.91
C PRO A 125 23.93 10.12 2.78
N GLY A 126 25.15 10.30 2.30
CA GLY A 126 26.38 10.00 3.04
C GLY A 126 26.77 11.08 4.05
N THR A 127 26.17 12.27 3.99
CA THR A 127 26.54 13.41 4.85
C THR A 127 25.36 14.08 5.53
N SER A 128 24.13 13.82 5.10
CA SER A 128 22.91 14.46 5.61
C SER A 128 22.00 13.44 6.29
N SER A 129 21.39 13.86 7.41
CA SER A 129 20.41 13.02 8.12
C SER A 129 19.14 12.79 7.28
N VAL A 130 18.33 11.80 7.67
CA VAL A 130 17.02 11.55 7.05
C VAL A 130 16.12 12.78 7.20
N GLU A 131 16.15 13.43 8.37
CA GLU A 131 15.39 14.63 8.67
C GLU A 131 15.82 15.82 7.80
N ASP A 132 17.12 16.05 7.65
CA ASP A 132 17.64 17.14 6.81
C ASP A 132 17.25 16.94 5.34
N ARG A 133 17.34 15.69 4.86
CA ARG A 133 16.94 15.32 3.49
C ARG A 133 15.45 15.53 3.28
N LYS A 134 14.62 15.08 4.22
CA LYS A 134 13.17 15.31 4.20
C LYS A 134 12.84 16.79 4.18
N ALA A 135 13.48 17.58 5.06
CA ALA A 135 13.27 19.02 5.13
C ALA A 135 13.69 19.75 3.83
N ALA A 136 14.79 19.33 3.20
CA ALA A 136 15.24 19.88 1.93
C ALA A 136 14.25 19.59 0.80
N LEU A 137 13.74 18.35 0.70
CA LEU A 137 12.71 17.98 -0.27
C LEU A 137 11.41 18.76 -0.03
N GLU A 138 10.96 18.89 1.22
CA GLU A 138 9.78 19.70 1.58
C GLU A 138 9.96 21.19 1.29
N ALA A 139 11.17 21.72 1.36
CA ALA A 139 11.47 23.12 1.11
C ALA A 139 11.68 23.42 -0.38
N GLY A 140 12.28 22.51 -1.14
CA GLY A 140 12.71 22.72 -2.51
C GLY A 140 11.77 22.17 -3.58
N CYS A 141 10.95 21.17 -3.24
CA CYS A 141 10.06 20.52 -4.20
C CYS A 141 8.61 21.02 -4.13
N VAL A 142 7.96 21.00 -5.29
CA VAL A 142 6.51 21.05 -5.45
C VAL A 142 6.10 19.86 -6.30
N CYS A 143 5.09 19.10 -5.87
CA CYS A 143 4.73 17.84 -6.51
C CYS A 143 3.30 17.87 -7.02
N ALA A 144 3.09 17.40 -8.25
CA ALA A 144 1.79 17.47 -8.90
C ALA A 144 0.76 16.56 -8.21
N GLN A 145 1.20 15.40 -7.71
CA GLN A 145 0.36 14.39 -7.07
C GLN A 145 0.91 14.03 -5.71
N GLU A 146 0.07 14.13 -4.68
CA GLU A 146 0.45 13.72 -3.34
C GLU A 146 -0.63 12.84 -2.71
N GLN A 147 -0.18 11.79 -2.03
CA GLN A 147 -1.04 10.86 -1.32
C GLN A 147 -0.50 10.61 0.08
N HIS A 148 -1.32 10.87 1.09
CA HIS A 148 -0.99 10.58 2.48
C HIS A 148 -1.80 9.39 2.96
N TYR A 149 -1.11 8.38 3.46
CA TYR A 149 -1.69 7.18 4.02
C TYR A 149 -1.53 7.22 5.54
N ARG A 150 -2.61 6.94 6.25
CA ARG A 150 -2.62 6.76 7.70
C ARG A 150 -3.08 5.35 8.04
N TYR A 151 -2.35 4.70 8.93
CA TYR A 151 -2.63 3.34 9.37
C TYR A 151 -2.86 3.31 10.88
N ASP A 152 -3.99 2.76 11.29
CA ASP A 152 -4.29 2.51 12.69
C ASP A 152 -4.25 1.00 12.95
N TRP A 153 -3.60 0.64 14.04
CA TRP A 153 -3.36 -0.74 14.45
C TRP A 153 -4.14 -1.02 15.73
N ASP A 154 -4.68 -2.22 15.86
CA ASP A 154 -5.31 -2.66 17.11
C ASP A 154 -4.28 -3.11 18.15
N GLU A 155 -4.75 -3.46 19.34
CA GLU A 155 -3.91 -3.85 20.48
C GLU A 155 -3.10 -5.14 20.22
N LEU A 156 -3.46 -5.91 19.19
CA LEU A 156 -2.77 -7.13 18.78
C LEU A 156 -1.81 -6.91 17.59
N ASN A 157 -1.50 -5.65 17.26
CA ASN A 157 -0.67 -5.26 16.11
C ASN A 157 -1.24 -5.74 14.76
N ARG A 158 -2.56 -5.71 14.62
CA ARG A 158 -3.24 -5.98 13.35
C ARG A 158 -3.74 -4.69 12.76
N LEU A 159 -3.66 -4.55 11.43
CA LEU A 159 -4.12 -3.36 10.73
C LEU A 159 -5.65 -3.25 10.89
N ALA A 160 -6.13 -2.30 11.68
CA ALA A 160 -7.56 -2.11 11.94
C ALA A 160 -8.19 -1.16 10.92
N GLU A 161 -7.43 -0.14 10.51
CA GLU A 161 -7.89 0.87 9.56
C GLU A 161 -6.73 1.41 8.71
N ALA A 162 -6.98 1.65 7.43
CA ALA A 162 -6.08 2.37 6.54
C ALA A 162 -6.85 3.47 5.81
N ARG A 163 -6.33 4.69 5.80
CA ARG A 163 -6.95 5.86 5.15
C ARG A 163 -5.97 6.44 4.14
N ARG A 164 -6.44 6.71 2.92
CA ARG A 164 -5.71 7.47 1.90
C ARG A 164 -6.35 8.84 1.76
N TYR A 165 -5.52 9.86 1.88
CA TYR A 165 -5.84 11.24 1.61
C TYR A 165 -5.10 11.68 0.36
N ASP A 166 -5.78 12.41 -0.51
CA ASP A 166 -5.19 12.93 -1.75
C ASP A 166 -5.09 14.45 -1.65
N ARG A 167 -4.03 15.01 -2.24
CA ARG A 167 -3.81 16.45 -2.42
C ARG A 167 -3.16 16.65 -3.79
N THR A 168 -3.56 17.72 -4.48
CA THR A 168 -3.08 18.01 -5.84
C THR A 168 -2.30 19.33 -5.84
N GLY A 169 -1.18 19.36 -6.55
CA GLY A 169 -0.39 20.58 -6.75
C GLY A 169 0.39 21.06 -5.53
N GLY A 170 0.77 20.18 -4.60
CA GLY A 170 1.69 20.50 -3.50
C GLY A 170 1.08 21.34 -2.37
N ALA A 171 -0.16 21.79 -2.48
CA ALA A 171 -0.75 22.78 -1.60
C ALA A 171 -2.23 22.51 -1.30
N GLY A 172 -2.72 23.10 -0.19
CA GLY A 172 -4.10 22.98 0.24
C GLY A 172 -4.36 21.81 1.22
N PRO A 173 -5.64 21.61 1.58
CA PRO A 173 -6.03 20.60 2.54
C PRO A 173 -5.99 19.19 1.93
N TRP A 174 -5.65 18.21 2.76
CA TRP A 174 -5.77 16.80 2.43
C TRP A 174 -7.24 16.37 2.39
N ALA A 175 -7.68 15.81 1.28
CA ALA A 175 -9.03 15.26 1.13
C ALA A 175 -9.01 13.76 1.37
N LEU A 176 -9.85 13.24 2.28
CA LEU A 176 -10.00 11.79 2.45
C LEU A 176 -10.59 11.21 1.17
N ALA A 177 -9.87 10.31 0.51
CA ALA A 177 -10.28 9.72 -0.76
C ALA A 177 -10.76 8.28 -0.58
N VAL A 178 -10.03 7.47 0.20
CA VAL A 178 -10.37 6.06 0.44
C VAL A 178 -10.12 5.71 1.90
N GLN A 179 -10.99 4.90 2.48
CA GLN A 179 -10.85 4.33 3.82
C GLN A 179 -11.10 2.83 3.77
N GLN A 180 -10.22 2.05 4.37
CA GLN A 180 -10.37 0.61 4.52
C GLN A 180 -10.43 0.24 5.98
N ARG A 181 -11.39 -0.58 6.36
CA ARG A 181 -11.57 -1.08 7.72
C ARG A 181 -11.52 -2.59 7.72
N TYR A 182 -10.87 -3.13 8.74
CA TYR A 182 -10.62 -4.54 8.90
C TYR A 182 -11.18 -5.03 10.23
N ARG A 183 -11.80 -6.21 10.21
CA ARG A 183 -12.24 -6.91 11.42
C ARG A 183 -11.73 -8.33 11.39
N TYR A 184 -11.32 -8.79 12.55
CA TYR A 184 -10.68 -10.07 12.76
C TYR A 184 -11.46 -10.88 13.78
N ASP A 185 -11.44 -12.19 13.65
CA ASP A 185 -11.95 -13.09 14.66
C ASP A 185 -10.92 -13.33 15.79
N ALA A 186 -11.27 -14.22 16.72
CA ALA A 186 -10.39 -14.65 17.81
C ALA A 186 -9.22 -15.54 17.32
N GLY A 187 -9.32 -16.12 16.12
CA GLY A 187 -8.28 -16.93 15.49
C GLY A 187 -7.24 -16.10 14.73
N ASN A 188 -7.31 -14.77 14.80
CA ASN A 188 -6.45 -13.85 14.05
C ASN A 188 -6.65 -13.91 12.53
N VAL A 189 -7.86 -14.23 12.08
CA VAL A 189 -8.23 -14.28 10.67
C VAL A 189 -9.06 -13.06 10.32
N ARG A 190 -8.74 -12.43 9.19
CA ARG A 190 -9.51 -11.29 8.68
C ARG A 190 -10.85 -11.76 8.13
N MET A 191 -11.92 -11.46 8.85
CA MET A 191 -13.29 -11.83 8.48
C MET A 191 -13.97 -10.78 7.61
N ILE A 192 -13.68 -9.50 7.83
CA ILE A 192 -14.30 -8.40 7.12
C ILE A 192 -13.23 -7.46 6.58
N LYS A 193 -13.36 -7.11 5.30
CA LYS A 193 -12.71 -5.95 4.68
C LYS A 193 -13.78 -5.05 4.12
N GLU A 194 -13.88 -3.85 4.65
CA GLU A 194 -14.70 -2.77 4.11
C GLU A 194 -13.78 -1.78 3.38
N THR A 195 -14.17 -1.35 2.18
CA THR A 195 -13.50 -0.28 1.42
C THR A 195 -14.54 0.79 1.13
N ILE A 196 -14.35 1.97 1.70
CA ILE A 196 -15.18 3.15 1.55
C ILE A 196 -14.47 4.11 0.60
N ASP A 197 -15.09 4.37 -0.54
CA ASP A 197 -14.68 5.45 -1.45
C ASP A 197 -15.41 6.74 -1.01
N HIS A 198 -14.63 7.80 -0.78
CA HIS A 198 -15.11 9.12 -0.34
C HIS A 198 -15.18 10.14 -1.48
N GLY A 199 -15.15 9.68 -2.74
CA GLY A 199 -15.36 10.51 -3.92
C GLY A 199 -16.76 11.14 -3.99
N LEU A 200 -17.09 11.70 -5.16
CA LEU A 200 -18.33 12.46 -5.36
C LEU A 200 -19.61 11.62 -5.15
N SER A 201 -19.53 10.31 -5.33
CA SER A 201 -20.62 9.36 -5.07
C SER A 201 -20.09 8.29 -4.12
N PRO A 202 -20.09 8.55 -2.80
CA PRO A 202 -19.45 7.66 -1.85
C PRO A 202 -20.16 6.32 -1.78
N PHE A 203 -19.38 5.24 -1.71
CA PHE A 203 -19.92 3.89 -1.55
C PHE A 203 -18.99 3.04 -0.68
N ALA A 204 -19.55 1.98 -0.08
CA ALA A 204 -18.80 1.00 0.68
C ALA A 204 -18.91 -0.37 -0.01
N ALA A 205 -17.76 -0.94 -0.38
CA ALA A 205 -17.65 -2.33 -0.83
C ALA A 205 -17.14 -3.20 0.33
N VAL A 206 -17.86 -4.28 0.63
CA VAL A 206 -17.53 -5.19 1.73
C VAL A 206 -17.20 -6.57 1.18
N THR A 207 -16.05 -7.11 1.61
CA THR A 207 -15.68 -8.52 1.41
C THR A 207 -15.78 -9.24 2.75
N LEU A 208 -16.50 -10.36 2.75
CA LEU A 208 -16.63 -11.26 3.88
C LEU A 208 -15.85 -12.54 3.58
N THR A 209 -15.01 -12.96 4.51
CA THR A 209 -14.22 -14.19 4.40
C THR A 209 -14.77 -15.21 5.40
N PRO A 210 -15.65 -16.13 5.01
CA PRO A 210 -16.10 -17.20 5.90
C PRO A 210 -14.98 -18.23 6.11
N TYR A 211 -14.90 -18.78 7.31
CA TYR A 211 -13.96 -19.84 7.67
C TYR A 211 -14.52 -21.23 7.32
N PRO A 212 -13.68 -22.25 7.05
CA PRO A 212 -14.15 -23.64 6.97
C PRO A 212 -14.87 -24.05 8.25
N GLY A 213 -16.17 -24.36 8.16
CA GLY A 213 -17.05 -24.64 9.29
C GLY A 213 -18.12 -23.57 9.54
N ASP A 214 -17.98 -22.38 8.96
CA ASP A 214 -19.00 -21.32 9.05
C ASP A 214 -20.20 -21.58 8.15
N PHE A 215 -20.05 -22.47 7.15
CA PHE A 215 -21.17 -22.97 6.37
C PHE A 215 -21.93 -24.02 7.17
N GLU A 216 -23.17 -23.69 7.52
CA GLU A 216 -24.08 -24.61 8.20
C GLU A 216 -25.31 -24.85 7.34
N ARG A 217 -25.71 -26.12 7.21
CA ARG A 217 -26.98 -26.50 6.57
C ARG A 217 -27.84 -27.23 7.59
N ARG A 218 -28.98 -26.62 7.96
CA ARG A 218 -29.94 -27.15 8.93
C ARG A 218 -31.15 -27.79 8.24
N GLY A 219 -31.92 -28.57 9.01
CA GLY A 219 -33.15 -29.20 8.51
C GLY A 219 -32.87 -30.27 7.46
N LEU A 220 -31.83 -31.07 7.66
CA LEU A 220 -31.46 -32.20 6.81
C LEU A 220 -31.85 -33.53 7.43
N VAL A 221 -32.11 -34.52 6.58
CA VAL A 221 -32.26 -35.93 6.94
C VAL A 221 -31.19 -36.75 6.22
N LEU A 222 -30.63 -37.74 6.91
CA LEU A 222 -29.67 -38.68 6.32
C LEU A 222 -30.44 -39.79 5.60
N SER A 223 -30.31 -39.90 4.28
CA SER A 223 -30.68 -41.11 3.55
C SER A 223 -29.62 -42.18 3.83
N THR A 224 -29.97 -43.16 4.67
CA THR A 224 -29.03 -44.23 5.05
C THR A 224 -28.80 -45.24 3.93
N MET A 225 -29.67 -45.30 2.91
CA MET A 225 -29.48 -46.17 1.75
C MET A 225 -28.50 -45.57 0.74
N ASP A 226 -28.57 -44.24 0.52
CA ASP A 226 -27.79 -43.56 -0.50
C ASP A 226 -26.57 -42.80 0.06
N GLY A 227 -26.48 -42.69 1.40
CA GLY A 227 -25.43 -41.93 2.08
C GLY A 227 -25.53 -40.41 1.85
N THR A 228 -26.69 -39.91 1.43
CA THR A 228 -26.93 -38.50 1.10
C THR A 228 -27.57 -37.74 2.25
N TYR A 229 -27.35 -36.43 2.28
CA TYR A 229 -28.02 -35.51 3.20
C TYR A 229 -29.06 -34.70 2.44
N ASP A 230 -30.34 -35.07 2.62
CA ASP A 230 -31.46 -34.51 1.88
C ASP A 230 -32.22 -33.47 2.70
N SER A 231 -32.88 -32.55 2.00
CA SER A 231 -33.73 -31.54 2.64
C SER A 231 -34.94 -32.19 3.30
N SER A 232 -35.17 -31.89 4.57
CA SER A 232 -36.35 -32.37 5.29
C SER A 232 -37.59 -31.61 4.83
N PRO A 233 -38.70 -32.31 4.50
CA PRO A 233 -39.95 -31.66 4.11
C PRO A 233 -40.68 -30.98 5.27
N SER A 234 -40.24 -31.20 6.53
CA SER A 234 -40.90 -30.67 7.73
C SER A 234 -40.01 -29.79 8.62
N LEU A 235 -38.70 -29.77 8.41
CA LEU A 235 -37.75 -29.05 9.27
C LEU A 235 -37.23 -27.73 8.68
N ASN A 236 -37.80 -27.24 7.57
CA ASN A 236 -37.38 -26.04 6.83
C ASN A 236 -35.86 -25.99 6.62
N SER A 237 -35.39 -26.58 5.52
CA SER A 237 -33.96 -26.55 5.23
C SER A 237 -33.45 -25.13 5.01
N GLU A 238 -32.33 -24.82 5.66
CA GLU A 238 -31.67 -23.53 5.56
C GLU A 238 -30.17 -23.72 5.37
N SER A 239 -29.58 -22.92 4.49
CA SER A 239 -28.13 -22.82 4.32
C SER A 239 -27.68 -21.44 4.78
N GLN A 240 -26.70 -21.39 5.66
CA GLN A 240 -26.21 -20.14 6.24
C GLN A 240 -24.68 -20.11 6.31
N TYR A 241 -24.13 -18.90 6.21
CA TYR A 241 -22.75 -18.63 6.65
C TYR A 241 -22.79 -17.84 7.95
N ASN A 242 -22.06 -18.31 8.95
CA ASN A 242 -21.83 -17.61 10.21
C ASN A 242 -20.61 -16.71 10.05
N VAL A 243 -20.77 -15.38 10.13
CA VAL A 243 -19.65 -14.44 10.00
C VAL A 243 -19.54 -13.64 11.28
N GLY A 244 -18.60 -13.98 12.17
CA GLY A 244 -18.31 -13.19 13.38
C GLY A 244 -19.55 -12.90 14.26
N GLY A 245 -20.48 -13.86 14.37
CA GLY A 245 -21.74 -13.69 15.11
C GLY A 245 -22.89 -13.06 14.31
N ALA A 246 -22.67 -12.64 13.07
CA ALA A 246 -23.72 -12.27 12.11
C ALA A 246 -24.11 -13.46 11.23
N ARG A 247 -25.39 -13.52 10.86
CA ARG A 247 -26.00 -14.60 10.06
C ARG A 247 -26.34 -14.09 8.67
N LEU A 248 -25.78 -14.69 7.62
CA LEU A 248 -26.25 -14.50 6.25
C LEU A 248 -27.22 -15.63 5.90
N VAL A 249 -28.47 -15.27 5.65
CA VAL A 249 -29.54 -16.19 5.25
C VAL A 249 -29.94 -15.90 3.82
N TRP A 250 -29.87 -16.91 2.96
CA TRP A 250 -30.55 -16.86 1.67
C TRP A 250 -31.95 -17.43 1.85
N GLY A 251 -32.95 -16.56 1.94
CA GLY A 251 -34.35 -16.95 1.82
C GLY A 251 -34.72 -17.20 0.36
N THR A 252 -35.65 -18.11 0.11
CA THR A 252 -36.26 -18.31 -1.21
C THR A 252 -37.29 -17.22 -1.57
N ASP A 253 -37.57 -16.31 -0.63
CA ASP A 253 -38.66 -15.34 -0.70
C ASP A 253 -38.08 -13.93 -0.87
N ASP A 254 -37.47 -13.65 -2.02
CA ASP A 254 -37.25 -12.29 -2.50
C ASP A 254 -38.30 -11.99 -3.58
N PRO A 255 -39.44 -11.36 -3.24
CA PRO A 255 -40.30 -10.79 -4.26
C PRO A 255 -39.56 -9.59 -4.83
N ARG A 256 -38.99 -9.75 -6.03
CA ARG A 256 -38.51 -8.64 -6.85
C ARG A 256 -39.58 -7.53 -6.86
N THR A 257 -39.30 -6.42 -6.19
CA THR A 257 -39.98 -5.13 -6.38
C THR A 257 -39.00 -4.14 -6.94
#